data_AF-A0A933SKR4-F1
#
_entry.id   AF-A0A933SKR4-F1
#
_cell.length_a   1.000
_cell.length_b   1.000
_cell.length_c   1.000
_cell.angle_alpha   90.00
_cell.angle_beta   90.00
_cell.angle_gamma   90.00
#
_symmetry.space_group_name_H-M   'P 1'
#
loop_
_entity.id
_entity.type
_entity.pdbx_description
1 polymer ?
#
loop_
_entity_poly.entity_id
_entity_poly.type
_entity_poly.pdbx_seq_one_letter_code
_entity_poly.pdbx_strand_id
1 'polypeptide(L)'
;MKILTGRFGEVEIDPARILTFNEGIIGFHQYTRFVFLPFLEGTPFELLQAVDQPDLAFVTINPFLFCEDYQFDAEDGDLQDIQIKNKSDLMIRVIVTMPQDDPRLMTANLQGPVLINEARLLGKQIVLHDCEYTTKHRVFPDAQAG
;
A
#
# COMPACT_ATOMS: atom_id res chain seq x y z
N MET A 1 17.39 -12.80 3.93
CA MET A 1 16.69 -14.07 3.64
C MET A 1 16.19 -14.05 2.20
N LYS A 2 15.99 -15.21 1.58
CA LYS A 2 15.50 -15.30 0.20
C LYS A 2 14.02 -15.63 0.16
N ILE A 3 13.28 -14.96 -0.72
CA ILE A 3 11.86 -15.24 -0.99
C ILE A 3 11.65 -15.35 -2.49
N LEU A 4 10.65 -16.13 -2.91
CA LEU A 4 10.21 -16.17 -4.30
C LEU A 4 9.10 -15.13 -4.50
N THR A 5 9.15 -14.41 -5.61
CA THR A 5 8.16 -13.40 -6.00
C THR A 5 7.68 -13.69 -7.42
N GLY A 6 6.41 -13.42 -7.71
CA GLY A 6 5.83 -13.65 -9.03
C GLY A 6 6.45 -12.75 -10.11
N ARG A 7 6.93 -11.54 -9.74
CA ARG A 7 7.47 -10.56 -10.69
C ARG A 7 8.99 -10.66 -10.89
N PHE A 8 9.76 -10.89 -9.84
CA PHE A 8 11.22 -10.79 -9.86
C PHE A 8 11.93 -12.13 -9.65
N GLY A 9 11.18 -13.22 -9.51
CA GLY A 9 11.74 -14.51 -9.13
C GLY A 9 12.28 -14.47 -7.70
N GLU A 10 13.42 -15.11 -7.47
CA GLU A 10 14.05 -15.13 -6.15
C GLU A 10 14.73 -13.80 -5.85
N VAL A 11 14.37 -13.18 -4.73
CA VAL A 11 14.96 -11.93 -4.25
C VAL A 11 15.48 -12.10 -2.82
N GLU A 12 16.54 -11.39 -2.49
CA GLU A 12 17.05 -11.29 -1.14
C GLU A 12 16.46 -10.07 -0.42
N ILE A 13 15.87 -10.30 0.75
CA ILE A 13 15.28 -9.28 1.61
C ILE A 13 15.93 -9.29 2.99
N ASP A 14 15.92 -8.14 3.66
CA ASP A 14 16.24 -8.06 5.08
C ASP A 14 15.03 -8.52 5.91
N PRO A 15 15.14 -9.60 6.71
CA PRO A 15 14.06 -10.04 7.60
C PRO A 15 13.61 -8.95 8.58
N ALA A 16 14.51 -8.04 8.97
CA ALA A 16 14.20 -6.93 9.87
C ALA A 16 13.31 -5.85 9.24
N ARG A 17 12.98 -5.96 7.94
CA ARG A 17 12.05 -5.06 7.24
C ARG A 17 10.68 -5.70 6.97
N ILE A 18 10.45 -6.93 7.42
CA ILE A 18 9.17 -7.61 7.23
C ILE A 18 8.12 -6.96 8.11
N LEU A 19 7.05 -6.49 7.46
CA LEU A 19 5.86 -5.96 8.09
C LEU A 19 4.92 -7.09 8.49
N THR A 20 4.28 -6.94 9.64
CA THR A 20 3.21 -7.81 10.11
C THR A 20 1.86 -7.11 10.00
N PHE A 21 0.94 -7.72 9.26
CA PHE A 21 -0.45 -7.34 9.12
C PHE A 21 -1.30 -8.36 9.87
N ASN A 22 -1.70 -8.05 11.10
CA ASN A 22 -2.36 -9.02 11.99
C ASN A 22 -3.66 -9.59 11.39
N GLU A 23 -4.37 -8.80 10.61
CA GLU A 23 -5.62 -9.18 9.92
C GLU A 23 -5.42 -9.45 8.42
N GLY A 24 -4.17 -9.42 7.96
CA GLY A 24 -3.80 -9.40 6.54
C GLY A 24 -4.25 -8.14 5.81
N ILE A 25 -4.35 -8.25 4.48
CA ILE A 25 -4.96 -7.26 3.60
C ILE A 25 -6.40 -7.70 3.34
N ILE A 26 -7.35 -6.77 3.15
CA ILE A 26 -8.76 -7.09 2.96
C ILE A 26 -8.93 -8.02 1.74
N GLY A 27 -9.58 -9.16 1.94
CA GLY A 27 -9.71 -10.22 0.93
C GLY A 27 -8.56 -11.24 0.90
N PHE A 28 -7.51 -11.04 1.70
CA PHE A 28 -6.29 -11.85 1.76
C PHE A 28 -5.85 -12.10 3.22
N HIS A 29 -6.80 -12.33 4.12
CA HIS A 29 -6.60 -12.41 5.57
C HIS A 29 -5.62 -13.49 6.04
N GLN A 30 -5.39 -14.53 5.25
CA GLN A 30 -4.47 -15.62 5.56
C GLN A 30 -3.00 -15.23 5.42
N TYR A 31 -2.69 -14.14 4.72
CA TYR A 31 -1.32 -13.67 4.49
C TYR A 31 -1.06 -12.45 5.36
N THR A 32 -0.11 -12.57 6.28
CA THR A 32 0.13 -11.57 7.33
C THR A 32 1.54 -10.98 7.30
N ARG A 33 2.44 -11.51 6.47
CA ARG A 33 3.83 -11.05 6.37
C ARG A 33 4.08 -10.44 5.01
N PHE A 34 4.46 -9.17 5.00
CA PHE A 34 4.71 -8.43 3.76
C PHE A 34 6.03 -7.68 3.83
N VAL A 35 6.56 -7.31 2.67
CA VAL A 35 7.75 -6.46 2.55
C VAL A 35 7.58 -5.51 1.37
N PHE A 36 8.09 -4.29 1.50
CA PHE A 36 8.15 -3.35 0.40
C PHE A 36 9.37 -3.63 -0.49
N LEU A 37 9.11 -3.78 -1.79
CA LEU A 37 10.12 -3.90 -2.85
C LEU A 37 9.92 -2.76 -3.87
N PRO A 38 10.98 -2.23 -4.48
CA PRO A 38 10.84 -1.30 -5.60
C PRO A 38 10.02 -1.94 -6.74
N PHE A 39 9.02 -1.24 -7.27
CA PHE A 39 8.25 -1.76 -8.41
C PHE A 39 8.98 -1.56 -9.74
N LEU A 40 9.44 -0.33 -9.98
CA LEU A 40 10.29 0.07 -11.10
C LEU A 40 11.23 1.18 -10.61
N GLU A 41 12.51 1.05 -10.94
CA GLU A 41 13.52 2.03 -10.55
C GLU A 41 13.17 3.43 -11.08
N GLY A 42 13.35 4.46 -10.25
CA GLY A 42 13.02 5.85 -10.60
C GLY A 42 11.52 6.18 -10.57
N THR A 43 10.65 5.27 -10.14
CA THR A 43 9.21 5.53 -9.99
C THR A 43 8.79 5.63 -8.53
N PRO A 44 7.67 6.32 -8.22
CA PRO A 44 7.14 6.41 -6.86
C PRO A 44 6.36 5.14 -6.42
N PHE A 45 6.35 4.10 -7.25
CA PHE A 45 5.58 2.89 -6.99
C PHE A 45 6.42 1.84 -6.26
N GLU A 46 5.79 1.18 -5.28
CA GLU A 46 6.38 0.10 -4.50
C GLU A 46 5.46 -1.12 -4.53
N LEU A 47 6.03 -2.32 -4.57
CA LEU A 47 5.30 -3.56 -4.34
C LEU A 47 5.25 -3.86 -2.85
N LEU A 48 4.04 -3.99 -2.33
CA LEU A 48 3.80 -4.68 -1.06
C LEU A 48 3.68 -6.17 -1.35
N GLN A 49 4.80 -6.89 -1.26
CA GLN A 49 4.93 -8.32 -1.61
C GLN A 49 4.65 -9.19 -0.38
N ALA A 50 3.76 -10.18 -0.51
CA ALA A 50 3.58 -11.20 0.51
C ALA A 50 4.83 -12.09 0.59
N VAL A 51 5.34 -12.30 1.79
CA VAL A 51 6.55 -13.12 2.04
C VAL A 51 6.27 -14.60 1.80
N ASP A 52 5.08 -15.05 2.17
CA ASP A 52 4.69 -16.47 2.17
C ASP A 52 3.83 -16.85 0.96
N GLN A 53 3.61 -15.93 0.01
CA GLN A 53 2.86 -16.20 -1.22
C GLN A 53 3.45 -15.44 -2.41
N PRO A 54 4.24 -16.11 -3.29
CA PRO A 54 4.96 -15.45 -4.37
C PRO A 54 4.10 -14.60 -5.30
N ASP A 55 2.92 -15.12 -5.67
CA ASP A 55 2.03 -14.48 -6.64
C ASP A 55 1.13 -13.38 -6.04
N LEU A 56 1.26 -13.12 -4.73
CA LEU A 56 0.49 -12.07 -4.05
C LEU A 56 1.36 -10.84 -3.79
N ALA A 57 1.12 -9.80 -4.57
CA ALA A 57 1.72 -8.49 -4.34
C ALA A 57 0.76 -7.38 -4.77
N PHE A 58 0.86 -6.23 -4.11
CA PHE A 58 0.07 -5.05 -4.43
C PHE A 58 0.99 -3.93 -4.89
N VAL A 59 0.70 -3.31 -6.04
CA VAL A 59 1.34 -2.04 -6.40
C VAL A 59 0.75 -0.96 -5.51
N THR A 60 1.61 -0.18 -4.87
CA THR A 60 1.24 0.88 -3.95
C THR A 60 1.95 2.18 -4.30
N ILE A 61 1.37 3.29 -3.88
CA ILE A 61 1.93 4.63 -4.04
C ILE A 61 1.65 5.45 -2.78
N ASN A 62 2.50 6.44 -2.50
CA ASN A 62 2.19 7.47 -1.51
C ASN A 62 1.08 8.40 -2.07
N PRO A 63 -0.12 8.47 -1.43
CA PRO A 63 -1.25 9.23 -1.96
C PRO A 63 -0.96 10.72 -2.13
N PHE A 64 -0.13 11.30 -1.27
CA PHE A 64 0.21 12.73 -1.29
C PHE A 64 0.99 13.17 -2.54
N LEU A 65 1.47 12.23 -3.36
CA LEU A 65 2.18 12.55 -4.61
C LEU A 65 1.26 12.91 -5.78
N PHE A 66 -0.04 12.58 -5.68
CA PHE A 66 -1.02 12.88 -6.74
C PHE A 66 -2.34 13.47 -6.22
N CYS A 67 -2.60 13.36 -4.92
CA CYS A 67 -3.72 13.98 -4.22
C CYS A 67 -3.13 14.71 -3.00
N GLU A 68 -2.57 15.91 -3.23
CA GLU A 68 -1.84 16.67 -2.21
C GLU A 68 -2.73 17.05 -1.00
N ASP A 69 -4.03 17.19 -1.24
CA ASP A 69 -5.08 17.49 -0.28
C ASP A 69 -5.72 16.24 0.35
N TYR A 70 -5.14 15.05 0.13
CA TYR A 70 -5.65 13.80 0.72
C TYR A 70 -5.65 13.91 2.26
N GLN A 71 -6.82 13.86 2.88
CA GLN A 71 -6.99 13.97 4.33
C GLN A 71 -8.09 13.04 4.81
N PHE A 72 -7.79 12.23 5.81
CA PHE A 72 -8.76 11.35 6.44
C PHE A 72 -8.49 11.26 7.94
N ASP A 73 -9.53 10.89 8.68
CA ASP A 73 -9.42 10.52 10.08
C ASP A 73 -9.40 9.01 10.20
N ALA A 74 -8.36 8.48 10.85
CA ALA A 74 -8.31 7.06 11.23
C ALA A 74 -8.94 6.91 12.62
N GLU A 75 -9.68 5.83 12.83
CA GLU A 75 -10.22 5.54 14.16
C GLU A 75 -9.10 5.24 15.15
N ASP A 76 -9.28 5.61 16.42
CA ASP A 76 -8.29 5.35 17.47
C ASP A 76 -7.96 3.86 17.60
N GLY A 77 -8.93 2.98 17.35
CA GLY A 77 -8.74 1.53 17.33
C GLY A 77 -7.75 1.09 16.25
N ASP A 78 -7.88 1.63 15.03
CA ASP A 78 -6.98 1.31 13.93
C ASP A 78 -5.54 1.71 14.23
N LEU A 79 -5.34 2.90 14.81
CA LEU A 79 -4.02 3.38 15.20
C LEU A 79 -3.41 2.57 16.36
N GLN A 80 -4.26 2.11 17.29
CA GLN A 80 -3.85 1.24 18.40
C GLN A 80 -3.41 -0.15 17.92
N ASP A 81 -4.10 -0.72 16.94
CA ASP A 81 -3.78 -2.05 16.38
C ASP A 81 -2.37 -2.10 15.77
N ILE A 82 -1.96 -1.01 15.14
CA ILE A 82 -0.59 -0.83 14.62
C ILE A 82 0.35 -0.13 15.61
N GLN A 83 -0.08 0.08 16.85
CA GLN A 83 0.71 0.62 17.97
C GLN A 83 1.38 1.97 17.68
N ILE A 84 0.70 2.86 16.96
CA ILE A 84 1.21 4.20 16.65
C ILE A 84 1.25 5.04 17.94
N LYS A 85 2.41 5.67 18.19
CA LYS A 85 2.61 6.62 19.29
C LYS A 85 2.95 8.02 18.79
N ASN A 86 3.71 8.10 17.69
CA ASN A 86 4.04 9.35 17.03
C ASN A 86 3.56 9.30 15.58
N LYS A 87 2.91 10.36 15.12
CA LYS A 87 2.49 10.47 13.71
C LYS A 87 3.66 10.44 12.72
N SER A 88 4.88 10.79 13.16
CA SER A 88 6.09 10.71 12.35
C SER A 88 6.48 9.29 11.94
N ASP A 89 5.99 8.29 12.69
CA ASP A 89 6.28 6.88 12.43
C ASP A 89 5.22 6.25 11.50
N LEU A 90 4.19 7.02 11.12
CA LEU A 90 3.08 6.59 10.28
C LEU A 90 3.40 6.85 8.81
N MET A 91 3.57 5.77 8.06
CA MET A 91 3.64 5.75 6.62
C MET A 91 2.27 5.38 6.04
N ILE A 92 1.82 6.14 5.04
CA ILE A 92 0.54 5.91 4.36
C ILE A 92 0.82 5.48 2.92
N ARG A 93 0.10 4.44 2.48
CA ARG A 93 0.10 3.95 1.10
C ARG A 93 -1.32 3.69 0.63
N VAL A 94 -1.53 3.73 -0.68
CA VAL A 94 -2.79 3.33 -1.31
C VAL A 94 -2.51 2.31 -2.42
N ILE A 95 -3.40 1.34 -2.57
CA ILE A 95 -3.24 0.27 -3.57
C ILE A 95 -3.68 0.80 -4.95
N VAL A 96 -2.87 0.51 -5.96
CA VAL A 96 -3.07 0.93 -7.35
C VAL A 96 -3.60 -0.24 -8.17
N THR A 97 -4.67 0.03 -8.90
CA THR A 97 -5.14 -0.82 -10.00
C THR A 97 -4.62 -0.27 -11.32
N MET A 98 -3.78 -1.05 -11.99
CA MET A 98 -3.18 -0.68 -13.27
C MET A 98 -3.87 -1.45 -14.42
N PRO A 99 -4.57 -0.75 -15.34
CA PRO A 99 -5.15 -1.35 -16.53
C PRO A 99 -4.07 -1.96 -17.43
N GLN A 100 -4.41 -3.05 -18.13
CA GLN A 100 -3.51 -3.72 -19.08
C GLN A 100 -3.26 -2.86 -20.32
N ASP A 101 -4.28 -2.15 -20.81
CA ASP A 101 -4.22 -1.45 -22.09
C ASP A 101 -3.46 -0.13 -22.01
N ASP A 102 -3.76 0.70 -21.01
CA ASP A 102 -3.12 2.00 -20.81
C ASP A 102 -2.84 2.25 -19.33
N PRO A 103 -1.57 2.10 -18.89
CA PRO A 103 -1.14 2.37 -17.52
C PRO A 103 -1.44 3.80 -17.05
N ARG A 104 -1.55 4.79 -17.95
CA ARG A 104 -1.93 6.17 -17.58
C ARG A 104 -3.35 6.22 -17.05
N LEU A 105 -4.16 5.19 -17.34
CA LEU A 105 -5.50 5.08 -16.83
C LEU A 105 -5.60 4.49 -15.41
N MET A 106 -4.47 4.27 -14.75
CA MET A 106 -4.45 3.66 -13.41
C MET A 106 -5.24 4.46 -12.39
N THR A 107 -5.80 3.71 -11.43
CA THR A 107 -6.55 4.27 -10.32
C THR A 107 -6.00 3.79 -8.99
N ALA A 108 -6.05 4.62 -7.96
CA ALA A 108 -5.71 4.29 -6.60
C ALA A 108 -6.97 4.20 -5.72
N ASN A 109 -6.97 3.29 -4.76
CA ASN A 109 -8.02 3.17 -3.77
C ASN A 109 -7.74 4.12 -2.60
N LEU A 110 -8.28 5.34 -2.68
CA LEU A 110 -8.16 6.34 -1.61
C LEU A 110 -9.13 6.07 -0.44
N GLN A 111 -10.19 5.27 -0.65
CA GLN A 111 -11.10 4.84 0.42
C GLN A 111 -10.48 3.75 1.32
N GLY A 112 -9.48 3.03 0.83
CA GLY A 112 -8.86 1.90 1.53
C GLY A 112 -7.35 2.06 1.76
N PRO A 113 -6.91 3.09 2.50
CA PRO A 113 -5.49 3.31 2.73
C PRO A 113 -4.86 2.19 3.56
N VAL A 114 -3.58 1.98 3.33
CA VAL A 114 -2.70 1.08 4.07
C VAL A 114 -1.86 1.94 5.01
N LEU A 115 -2.08 1.75 6.30
CA LEU A 115 -1.35 2.39 7.38
C LEU A 115 -0.20 1.49 7.83
N ILE A 116 1.01 2.05 7.92
CA ILE A 116 2.20 1.34 8.36
C ILE A 116 2.85 2.11 9.50
N ASN A 117 3.07 1.44 10.62
CA ASN A 117 3.96 1.89 11.67
C ASN A 117 5.38 1.42 11.38
N GLU A 118 6.22 2.29 10.84
CA GLU A 118 7.59 1.94 10.45
C GLU A 118 8.47 1.57 11.64
N ALA A 119 8.24 2.20 12.80
CA ALA A 119 8.99 1.92 14.03
C ALA A 119 8.67 0.54 14.64
N ARG A 120 7.50 -0.01 14.34
CA ARG A 120 7.03 -1.31 14.87
C ARG A 120 6.90 -2.41 13.82
N LEU A 121 7.03 -2.05 12.55
CA LEU A 121 6.81 -2.94 11.40
C LEU A 121 5.42 -3.58 11.43
N LEU A 122 4.40 -2.78 11.78
CA LEU A 122 3.00 -3.21 11.81
C LEU A 122 2.23 -2.50 10.71
N GLY A 123 1.39 -3.23 10.00
CA GLY A 123 0.55 -2.70 8.93
C GLY A 123 -0.93 -3.03 9.15
N LYS A 124 -1.81 -2.15 8.68
CA LYS A 124 -3.26 -2.38 8.61
C LYS A 124 -3.82 -1.70 7.38
N GLN A 125 -4.69 -2.39 6.64
CA GLN A 125 -5.55 -1.74 5.67
C GLN A 125 -6.87 -1.38 6.34
N ILE A 126 -7.26 -0.11 6.28
CA ILE A 126 -8.52 0.37 6.84
C ILE A 126 -9.53 0.66 5.72
N VAL A 127 -10.80 0.79 6.08
CA VAL A 127 -11.85 1.25 5.18
C VAL A 127 -12.38 2.57 5.73
N LEU A 128 -12.24 3.64 4.97
CA LEU A 128 -12.78 4.93 5.34
C LEU A 128 -14.30 4.92 5.14
N HIS A 129 -15.01 5.19 6.22
CA HIS A 129 -16.46 5.38 6.23
C HIS A 129 -16.79 6.87 6.11
N ASP A 130 -17.93 7.19 5.49
CA ASP A 130 -18.45 8.57 5.35
C ASP A 130 -17.44 9.60 4.79
N CYS A 131 -16.55 9.17 3.88
CA CYS A 131 -15.56 10.02 3.22
C CYS A 131 -15.93 10.38 1.77
N GLU A 132 -15.32 11.43 1.22
CA GLU A 132 -15.46 11.80 -0.20
C GLU A 132 -14.65 10.91 -1.16
N TYR A 133 -13.70 10.14 -0.62
CA TYR A 133 -12.84 9.28 -1.42
C TYR A 133 -13.54 8.03 -1.90
N THR A 134 -13.12 7.56 -3.08
CA THR A 134 -13.63 6.35 -3.70
C THR A 134 -12.54 5.29 -3.85
N THR A 135 -12.95 4.09 -4.25
CA THR A 135 -12.04 2.99 -4.56
C THR A 135 -11.27 3.17 -5.88
N LYS A 136 -11.65 4.16 -6.70
CA LYS A 136 -11.07 4.39 -8.03
C LYS A 136 -10.81 5.88 -8.25
N HIS A 137 -9.72 6.39 -7.69
CA HIS A 137 -9.23 7.74 -7.95
C HIS A 137 -8.14 7.73 -9.02
N ARG A 138 -8.20 8.62 -10.02
CA ARG A 138 -7.19 8.70 -11.08
C ARG A 138 -5.83 9.12 -10.50
N VAL A 139 -4.75 8.42 -10.83
CA VAL A 139 -3.40 8.81 -10.40
C VAL A 139 -2.82 9.89 -11.30
N PHE A 140 -3.08 9.80 -12.60
CA PHE A 140 -2.75 10.85 -13.55
C PHE A 140 -4.00 11.67 -13.85
N PRO A 141 -3.88 13.01 -13.95
CA PRO A 141 -4.97 13.83 -14.47
C PRO A 141 -5.33 13.33 -15.86
N ASP A 142 -6.61 13.40 -16.20
CA ASP A 142 -7.00 13.19 -17.59
C ASP A 142 -6.24 14.20 -18.44
N ALA A 143 -5.64 13.72 -19.53
CA ALA A 143 -4.99 14.62 -20.48
C ALA A 143 -6.02 15.67 -20.86
N GLN A 144 -5.81 16.92 -20.44
CA GLN A 144 -6.66 18.01 -20.90
C GLN A 144 -6.64 17.93 -22.43
N ALA A 145 -7.81 17.78 -23.04
CA ALA A 145 -7.96 17.97 -24.47
C ALA A 145 -7.59 19.43 -24.74
N GLY A 146 -6.32 19.64 -25.10
CA GLY A 146 -5.83 20.90 -25.66
C GLY A 146 -6.37 21.13 -27.06
#